data_AF-A0A1G8C3D4-F1
#
_entry.id   AF-A0A1G8C3D4-F1
#
_cell.length_a   1.000
_cell.length_b   1.000
_cell.length_c   1.000
_cell.angle_alpha   90.00
_cell.angle_beta   90.00
_cell.angle_gamma   90.00
#
_symmetry.space_group_name_H-M   'P 1'
#
loop_
_entity.id
_entity.type
_entity.pdbx_description
1 polymer ?
#
loop_
_entity_poly.entity_id
_entity_poly.type
_entity_poly.pdbx_seq_one_letter_code
_entity_poly.pdbx_strand_id
1 'polypeptide(L)'
;MKLTHELDAARKRISKALHLDTLRGVARERRTAREAPLPEWVIVYRTAQGFCCMYHDVPVDFSEMLDVQIWSEEMDVQTYFIGL
;
A
#
# COMPACT_ATOMS: atom_id res chain seq x y z
N MET A 1 -8.76 -22.61 -0.01
CA MET A 1 -8.01 -21.89 -1.07
C MET A 1 -8.81 -21.62 -2.36
N LYS A 2 -10.16 -21.65 -2.38
CA LYS A 2 -10.95 -21.22 -3.56
C LYS A 2 -11.39 -19.74 -3.49
N LEU A 3 -11.75 -19.29 -2.28
CA LEU A 3 -12.22 -17.93 -2.01
C LEU A 3 -11.20 -16.82 -2.36
N THR A 4 -9.92 -17.05 -2.05
CA THR A 4 -8.84 -16.09 -2.36
C THR A 4 -8.65 -15.90 -3.86
N HIS A 5 -8.77 -16.98 -4.64
CA HIS A 5 -8.64 -16.95 -6.09
C HIS A 5 -9.80 -16.23 -6.78
N GLU A 6 -11.03 -16.40 -6.27
CA GLU A 6 -12.22 -15.72 -6.78
C GLU A 6 -12.21 -14.23 -6.44
N LEU A 7 -11.74 -13.88 -5.24
CA LEU A 7 -11.55 -12.49 -4.81
C LEU A 7 -10.53 -11.76 -5.68
N ASP A 8 -9.39 -12.39 -5.96
CA ASP A 8 -8.35 -11.83 -6.84
C ASP A 8 -8.85 -11.65 -8.28
N ALA A 9 -9.66 -12.59 -8.78
CA ALA A 9 -10.28 -12.48 -10.10
C ALA A 9 -11.29 -11.32 -10.16
N ALA A 10 -12.09 -11.13 -9.11
CA ALA A 10 -13.00 -10.00 -8.99
C ALA A 10 -12.23 -8.67 -8.91
N ARG A 11 -11.17 -8.60 -8.10
CA ARG A 11 -10.29 -7.42 -7.98
C ARG A 11 -9.70 -7.03 -9.33
N LYS A 12 -9.16 -7.99 -10.08
CA LYS A 12 -8.60 -7.74 -11.42
C LYS A 12 -9.63 -7.22 -12.40
N ARG A 13 -10.86 -7.76 -12.38
CA ARG A 13 -11.95 -7.28 -13.25
C ARG A 13 -12.35 -5.85 -12.93
N ILE A 14 -12.48 -5.51 -11.65
CA ILE A 14 -12.80 -4.15 -11.19
C ILE A 14 -11.67 -3.18 -11.55
N SER A 15 -10.40 -3.56 -11.31
CA SER A 15 -9.23 -2.73 -11.65
C SER A 15 -9.18 -2.38 -13.13
N LYS A 16 -9.44 -3.38 -13.99
CA LYS A 16 -9.49 -3.21 -15.44
C LYS A 16 -10.67 -2.36 -15.90
N ALA A 17 -11.86 -2.58 -15.33
CA ALA A 17 -13.06 -1.82 -15.67
C ALA A 17 -12.94 -0.33 -15.32
N LEU A 18 -12.19 -0.01 -14.25
CA LEU A 18 -11.97 1.35 -13.77
C LEU A 18 -10.68 1.99 -14.31
N HIS A 19 -9.95 1.33 -15.22
CA HIS A 19 -8.65 1.78 -15.75
C HIS A 19 -7.63 2.16 -14.65
N LEU A 20 -7.73 1.56 -13.46
CA LEU A 20 -6.89 1.90 -12.31
C LEU A 20 -5.41 1.62 -12.60
N ASP A 21 -5.11 0.63 -13.43
CA ASP A 21 -3.74 0.31 -13.84
C ASP A 21 -3.11 1.44 -14.69
N THR A 22 -3.91 2.12 -15.51
CA THR A 22 -3.47 3.26 -16.33
C THR A 22 -3.27 4.50 -15.47
N LEU A 23 -4.18 4.76 -14.52
CA LEU A 23 -4.05 5.86 -13.57
C LEU A 23 -2.83 5.68 -12.65
N ARG A 24 -2.52 4.44 -12.25
CA ARG A 24 -1.29 4.10 -11.52
C ARG A 24 -0.03 4.43 -12.32
N GLY A 25 0.00 4.11 -13.61
CA GLY A 25 1.11 4.46 -14.51
C GLY A 25 1.38 5.97 -14.56
N VAL A 26 0.32 6.76 -14.75
CA VAL A 26 0.41 8.24 -14.81
C VAL A 26 0.81 8.84 -13.46
N ALA A 27 0.31 8.30 -12.34
CA ALA A 27 0.71 8.75 -11.01
C ALA A 27 2.20 8.48 -10.72
N ARG A 28 2.73 7.36 -11.22
CA ARG A 28 4.14 6.98 -11.07
C ARG A 28 5.07 7.88 -11.88
N GLU A 29 4.69 8.22 -13.10
CA GLU A 29 5.44 9.13 -14.01
C GLU A 29 5.45 10.58 -13.50
N ARG A 30 4.41 11.00 -12.77
CA ARG A 30 4.35 12.34 -12.16
C ARG A 30 5.25 12.48 -10.92
N ARG A 31 5.56 11.38 -10.21
CA ARG A 31 6.45 11.38 -9.04
C ARG A 31 7.93 11.58 -9.42
N THR A 32 8.34 11.12 -10.60
CA THR A 32 9.74 11.25 -11.08
C THR A 32 10.14 12.68 -11.48
N ALA A 33 9.19 13.63 -11.54
CA ALA A 33 9.41 14.97 -12.06
C ALA A 33 9.62 16.07 -11.00
N ARG A 34 9.72 15.75 -9.69
CA ARG A 34 9.78 16.76 -8.62
C ARG A 34 11.07 16.65 -7.80
N GLU A 35 11.68 17.81 -7.54
CA GLU A 35 12.91 18.02 -6.73
C GLU A 35 12.91 17.26 -5.40
N ALA A 36 14.13 16.93 -4.92
CA ALA A 36 14.52 16.21 -3.70
C ALA A 36 13.35 15.49 -2.99
N PRO A 37 13.28 14.14 -3.09
CA PRO A 37 12.12 13.41 -2.63
C PRO A 37 11.92 13.66 -1.14
N LEU A 38 10.80 14.31 -0.80
CA LEU A 38 10.26 14.23 0.56
C LEU A 38 10.16 12.75 0.91
N PRO A 39 10.50 12.33 2.15
CA PRO A 39 10.39 10.94 2.54
C PRO A 39 8.98 10.44 2.24
N GLU A 40 8.89 9.28 1.60
CA GLU A 40 7.61 8.71 1.22
C GLU A 40 6.80 8.45 2.49
N TRP A 41 5.47 8.53 2.40
CA TRP A 41 4.60 8.34 3.55
C TRP A 41 3.59 7.23 3.27
N VAL A 42 3.27 6.46 4.31
CA VAL A 42 2.24 5.42 4.28
C VAL A 42 1.22 5.63 5.39
N ILE A 43 -0.03 5.28 5.10
CA ILE A 43 -1.07 5.19 6.12
C ILE A 43 -1.10 3.75 6.65
N VAL A 44 -0.88 3.60 7.95
CA VAL A 44 -0.96 2.33 8.65
C VAL A 44 -2.32 2.22 9.35
N TYR A 45 -3.05 1.17 9.03
CA TYR A 45 -4.36 0.87 9.60
C TYR A 45 -4.22 -0.24 10.64
N ARG A 46 -4.82 -0.05 11.81
CA ARG A 46 -5.01 -1.15 12.77
C ARG A 46 -6.12 -2.08 12.28
N THR A 47 -5.87 -3.37 12.27
CA THR A 47 -6.86 -4.41 11.95
C THR A 47 -7.15 -5.27 13.19
N ALA A 48 -8.09 -6.21 13.08
CA ALA A 48 -8.34 -7.17 14.15
C ALA A 48 -7.18 -8.16 14.36
N GLN A 49 -6.28 -8.31 13.38
CA GLN A 49 -5.21 -9.31 13.36
C GLN A 49 -3.80 -8.69 13.43
N GLY A 50 -3.69 -7.37 13.47
CA GLY A 50 -2.41 -6.67 13.43
C GLY A 50 -2.55 -5.30 12.77
N PHE A 51 -1.67 -5.02 11.81
CA PHE A 51 -1.65 -3.76 11.06
C PHE A 51 -1.50 -4.02 9.56
N CYS A 52 -1.92 -3.09 8.72
CA CYS A 52 -1.63 -3.14 7.30
C CYS A 52 -1.44 -1.74 6.71
N CYS A 53 -0.74 -1.66 5.57
CA CYS A 53 -0.63 -0.44 4.78
C CYS A 53 -0.63 -0.76 3.28
N MET A 54 -0.74 0.27 2.46
CA MET A 54 -0.53 0.18 1.02
C MET A 54 0.79 0.89 0.68
N TYR A 55 1.77 0.14 0.16
CA TYR A 55 3.04 0.68 -0.30
C TYR A 55 3.25 0.34 -1.78
N HIS A 56 3.45 1.35 -2.62
CA HIS A 56 3.57 1.17 -4.07
C HIS A 56 2.49 0.25 -4.68
N ASP A 57 1.22 0.45 -4.27
CA ASP A 57 0.06 -0.32 -4.71
C ASP A 57 0.05 -1.81 -4.29
N VAL A 58 0.97 -2.20 -3.43
CA VAL A 58 1.08 -3.53 -2.84
C VAL A 58 0.60 -3.46 -1.38
N PRO A 59 -0.33 -4.33 -0.98
CA PRO A 59 -0.68 -4.45 0.43
C PRO A 59 0.50 -5.06 1.19
N VAL A 60 0.83 -4.47 2.33
CA VAL A 60 1.81 -4.99 3.28
C VAL A 60 1.09 -5.21 4.60
N ASP A 61 1.19 -6.44 5.12
CA ASP A 61 0.57 -6.87 6.37
C ASP A 61 1.63 -7.05 7.45
N PHE A 62 1.29 -6.68 8.67
CA PHE A 62 2.16 -6.71 9.84
C PHE A 62 1.41 -7.38 10.99
N SER A 63 2.08 -8.25 11.73
CA SER A 63 1.46 -8.91 12.89
C SER A 63 1.53 -8.01 14.12
N GLU A 64 2.66 -7.31 14.27
CA GLU A 64 2.95 -6.47 15.42
C GLU A 64 3.30 -5.02 15.01
N MET A 65 3.16 -4.09 15.95
CA MET A 65 3.58 -2.70 15.75
C MET A 65 5.10 -2.61 15.50
N LEU A 66 5.87 -3.51 16.12
CA LEU A 66 7.33 -3.57 15.93
C LEU A 66 7.70 -3.86 14.47
N ASP A 67 6.95 -4.75 13.81
CA ASP A 67 7.15 -5.05 12.38
C ASP A 67 6.95 -3.80 11.52
N VAL A 68 5.95 -2.96 11.85
CA VAL A 68 5.69 -1.69 11.15
C VAL A 68 6.87 -0.74 11.30
N GLN A 69 7.42 -0.61 12.52
CA GLN A 69 8.53 0.30 12.82
C GLN A 69 9.80 -0.10 12.07
N ILE A 70 10.19 -1.38 12.18
CA ILE A 70 11.37 -1.92 11.49
C ILE A 70 11.23 -1.74 9.98
N TRP A 71 10.10 -2.16 9.42
CA TRP A 71 9.85 -2.03 7.98
C TRP A 71 9.87 -0.57 7.51
N SER A 72 9.32 0.36 8.30
CA SER A 72 9.30 1.78 7.92
C SER A 72 10.70 2.40 7.87
N GLU A 73 11.61 1.95 8.74
CA GLU A 73 13.00 2.36 8.74
C GLU A 73 13.76 1.74 7.56
N GLU A 74 13.56 0.44 7.30
CA GLU A 74 14.19 -0.26 6.17
C GLU A 74 13.77 0.33 4.81
N MET A 75 12.52 0.77 4.69
CA MET A 75 11.98 1.33 3.44
C MET A 75 12.12 2.85 3.34
N ASP A 76 12.69 3.51 4.37
CA ASP A 76 12.80 4.97 4.48
C ASP A 76 11.47 5.71 4.25
N VAL A 77 10.42 5.26 4.95
CA VAL A 77 9.08 5.85 4.87
C VAL A 77 8.57 6.34 6.22
N GLN A 78 7.83 7.44 6.20
CA GLN A 78 7.12 7.98 7.36
C GLN A 78 5.74 7.29 7.52
N THR A 79 5.37 6.97 8.76
CA THR A 79 4.09 6.29 9.05
C THR A 79 3.06 7.26 9.65
N TYR A 80 1.83 7.20 9.16
CA TYR A 80 0.67 7.86 9.75
C TYR A 80 -0.36 6.82 10.20
N PHE A 81 -0.73 6.82 11.48
CA PHE A 81 -1.59 5.79 12.05
C PHE A 81 -3.06 6.21 12.09
N ILE A 82 -3.94 5.34 11.59
CA ILE A 82 -5.39 5.48 11.70
C ILE A 82 -5.95 4.33 12.55
N GLY A 83 -6.77 4.67 13.55
CA GLY A 83 -7.43 3.69 14.43
C GLY A 83 -6.63 3.34 15.69
N LEU A 84 -5.93 4.33 16.25
CA LEU A 84 -5.33 4.27 17.59
C LEU A 84 -6.40 4.31 18.68
#